data_AF-A0A0Q6V876-F1
#
_entry.id   AF-A0A0Q6V876-F1
#
_cell.length_a   1.000
_cell.length_b   1.000
_cell.length_c   1.000
_cell.angle_alpha   90.00
_cell.angle_beta   90.00
_cell.angle_gamma   90.00
#
_symmetry.space_group_name_H-M   'P 1'
#
loop_
_entity.id
_entity.type
_entity.pdbx_description
1 polymer ?
#
loop_
_entity_poly.entity_id
_entity_poly.type
_entity_poly.pdbx_seq_one_letter_code
_entity_poly.pdbx_strand_id
1 'polypeptide(L)'
;MTSNQSENESNNAPRRAEGDARGSRLAGKLPEHLRAPEGVPQDVHEINLLLTAMLMGAQATYFWLNTKRPNVDAARRSSMRLHKQQIKLNALFNAIADQQPDRLDRR
;
A
#
# COMPACT_ATOMS: atom_id res chain seq x y z
N MET A 1 -57.63 -20.51 4.91
CA MET A 1 -57.52 -19.65 3.71
C MET A 1 -56.71 -18.43 4.10
N THR A 2 -55.56 -18.20 3.42
CA THR A 2 -54.74 -16.95 3.28
C THR A 2 -54.24 -16.23 4.54
N SER A 3 -53.08 -15.57 4.63
CA SER A 3 -51.77 -15.52 3.97
C SER A 3 -51.00 -14.37 4.67
N ASN A 4 -49.77 -14.65 5.11
CA ASN A 4 -48.53 -13.83 5.09
C ASN A 4 -48.44 -12.36 5.57
N GLN A 5 -47.23 -12.06 6.09
CA GLN A 5 -46.54 -10.76 6.30
C GLN A 5 -46.96 -10.00 7.58
N SER A 6 -46.09 -9.39 8.39
CA SER A 6 -44.82 -8.71 8.08
C SER A 6 -43.98 -8.46 9.37
N GLU A 7 -42.65 -8.48 9.22
CA GLU A 7 -41.64 -7.60 9.87
C GLU A 7 -41.63 -7.54 11.42
N ASN A 8 -40.84 -8.33 12.16
CA ASN A 8 -39.37 -8.35 12.26
C ASN A 8 -38.69 -6.96 12.31
N GLU A 9 -39.05 -6.17 13.33
CA GLU A 9 -38.32 -4.95 13.75
C GLU A 9 -36.93 -5.33 14.30
N SER A 10 -36.01 -5.57 13.38
CA SER A 10 -34.59 -5.76 13.64
C SER A 10 -33.89 -4.40 13.69
N ASN A 11 -33.41 -4.05 14.89
CA ASN A 11 -32.08 -3.48 15.12
C ASN A 11 -31.67 -2.31 14.21
N ASN A 12 -32.21 -1.12 14.48
CA ASN A 12 -31.66 0.12 13.94
C ASN A 12 -30.59 0.67 14.89
N ALA A 13 -29.41 0.04 14.87
CA ALA A 13 -28.18 0.63 15.38
C ALA A 13 -27.30 1.00 14.18
N PRO A 14 -26.78 2.25 14.09
CA PRO A 14 -25.90 2.62 13.00
C PRO A 14 -24.62 1.78 13.08
N ARG A 15 -24.42 0.94 12.07
CA ARG A 15 -23.18 0.19 11.82
C ARG A 15 -22.03 1.19 11.77
N ARG A 16 -21.31 1.34 12.89
CA ARG A 16 -20.00 1.98 12.92
C ARG A 16 -19.11 1.21 11.95
N ALA A 17 -18.36 1.98 11.17
CA ALA A 17 -17.49 1.54 10.11
C ALA A 17 -16.47 0.49 10.60
N GLU A 18 -16.81 -0.79 10.44
CA GLU A 18 -15.86 -1.89 10.42
C GLU A 18 -15.38 -2.05 8.98
N GLY A 19 -14.59 -1.08 8.53
CA GLY A 19 -13.87 -1.12 7.27
C GLY A 19 -12.38 -1.08 7.56
N ASP A 20 -11.68 -2.15 7.17
CA ASP A 20 -10.26 -2.17 6.89
C ASP A 20 -9.27 -2.19 8.08
N ALA A 21 -9.50 -3.10 9.01
CA ALA A 21 -8.40 -3.72 9.78
C ALA A 21 -7.71 -4.86 9.01
N ARG A 22 -7.57 -4.75 7.68
CA ARG A 22 -6.79 -5.69 6.86
C ARG A 22 -5.33 -5.26 6.91
N GLY A 23 -4.64 -5.82 7.89
CA GLY A 23 -3.30 -5.41 8.31
C GLY A 23 -2.30 -5.20 7.17
N SER A 24 -1.76 -3.98 7.13
CA SER A 24 -0.49 -3.65 6.49
C SER A 24 0.53 -4.75 6.78
N ARG A 25 0.99 -5.46 5.74
CA ARG A 25 2.02 -6.51 5.91
C ARG A 25 3.43 -5.92 6.00
N LEU A 26 3.57 -4.59 5.96
CA LEU A 26 4.77 -3.85 6.33
C LEU A 26 4.76 -3.41 7.80
N ALA A 27 3.74 -3.80 8.59
CA ALA A 27 3.51 -3.37 9.97
C ALA A 27 4.55 -3.87 10.99
N GLY A 28 5.78 -3.34 10.92
CA GLY A 28 6.25 -2.65 12.12
C GLY A 28 5.39 -1.39 12.27
N LYS A 29 5.03 -0.98 13.50
CA LYS A 29 4.22 0.24 13.76
C LYS A 29 4.70 1.38 12.85
N LEU A 30 3.99 1.64 11.75
CA LEU A 30 4.28 2.78 10.91
C LEU A 30 4.05 4.02 11.78
N PRO A 31 4.98 5.00 11.79
CA PRO A 31 4.77 6.27 12.44
C PRO A 31 3.41 6.86 12.06
N GLU A 32 2.72 7.53 12.99
CA GLU A 32 1.38 8.09 12.80
C GLU A 32 1.30 8.95 11.51
N HIS A 33 2.35 9.73 11.24
CA HIS A 33 2.46 10.62 10.08
C HIS A 33 2.67 9.89 8.74
N LEU A 34 2.91 8.58 8.75
CA LEU A 34 3.03 7.75 7.55
C LEU A 34 1.81 6.86 7.32
N ARG A 35 0.76 6.96 8.15
CA ARG A 35 -0.50 6.26 7.89
C ARG A 35 -1.21 6.83 6.67
N ALA A 36 -2.04 6.01 6.04
CA ALA A 36 -2.89 6.47 4.96
C ALA A 36 -3.84 7.57 5.46
N PRO A 37 -4.03 8.65 4.69
CA PRO A 37 -5.08 9.62 4.97
C PRO A 37 -6.47 8.98 4.83
N GLU A 38 -7.48 9.59 5.47
CA GLU A 38 -8.85 9.10 5.40
C GLU A 38 -9.33 8.95 3.95
N GLY A 39 -10.00 7.84 3.65
CA GLY A 39 -10.52 7.52 2.32
C GLY A 39 -9.49 6.92 1.35
N VAL A 40 -8.21 6.76 1.74
CA VAL A 40 -7.19 6.10 0.92
C VAL A 40 -6.90 4.70 1.46
N PRO A 41 -6.98 3.63 0.63
CA PRO A 41 -6.58 2.30 1.05
C PRO A 41 -5.11 2.26 1.46
N GLN A 42 -4.82 1.61 2.59
CA GLN A 42 -3.48 1.52 3.17
C GLN A 42 -2.44 0.95 2.17
N ASP A 43 -2.81 -0.06 1.39
CA ASP A 43 -1.94 -0.66 0.38
C ASP A 43 -1.54 0.33 -0.73
N VAL A 44 -2.48 1.16 -1.18
CA VAL A 44 -2.24 2.20 -2.20
C VAL A 44 -1.29 3.26 -1.65
N HIS A 45 -1.50 3.67 -0.40
CA HIS A 45 -0.62 4.62 0.28
C HIS A 45 0.81 4.06 0.46
N GLU A 46 0.94 2.79 0.82
CA GLU A 46 2.24 2.12 0.94
C GLU A 46 2.98 2.04 -0.39
N ILE A 47 2.27 1.74 -1.49
CA ILE A 47 2.82 1.79 -2.84
C ILE A 47 3.31 3.22 -3.15
N ASN A 48 2.50 4.24 -2.87
CA ASN A 48 2.88 5.63 -3.14
C ASN A 48 4.11 6.07 -2.34
N LEU A 49 4.19 5.71 -1.05
CA LEU A 49 5.38 5.97 -0.23
C LEU A 49 6.61 5.26 -0.79
N LEU A 50 6.47 4.01 -1.21
CA LEU A 50 7.58 3.21 -1.73
C LEU A 50 8.07 3.76 -3.09
N LEU A 51 7.16 4.09 -4.00
CA LEU A 51 7.48 4.73 -5.28
C LEU A 51 8.19 6.07 -5.07
N THR A 52 7.71 6.89 -4.13
CA THR A 52 8.32 8.17 -3.77
C THR A 52 9.75 7.98 -3.26
N ALA A 53 9.97 6.99 -2.39
CA ALA A 53 11.30 6.66 -1.88
C ALA A 53 12.23 6.12 -2.98
N MET A 54 11.70 5.38 -3.96
CA MET A 54 12.44 4.93 -5.13
C MET A 54 12.82 6.11 -6.05
N LEU A 55 11.90 7.04 -6.31
CA LEU A 55 12.20 8.21 -7.13
C LEU A 55 13.33 9.05 -6.51
N MET A 56 13.26 9.29 -5.19
CA MET A 56 14.34 9.97 -4.47
C MET A 56 15.66 9.20 -4.53
N GLY A 57 15.63 7.87 -4.41
CA GLY A 57 16.82 7.03 -4.54
C GLY A 57 17.46 7.10 -5.94
N ALA A 58 16.63 7.12 -6.99
CA ALA A 58 17.08 7.23 -8.38
C ALA A 58 17.74 8.59 -8.62
N GLN A 59 17.10 9.67 -8.16
CA GLN A 59 17.65 11.02 -8.26
C GLN A 59 18.96 11.17 -7.49
N ALA A 60 19.07 10.59 -6.29
CA ALA A 60 20.31 10.56 -5.53
C ALA A 60 21.41 9.80 -6.27
N THR A 61 21.08 8.66 -6.89
CA THR A 61 22.03 7.87 -7.68
C THR A 61 22.55 8.68 -8.87
N TYR A 62 21.66 9.33 -9.61
CA TYR A 62 22.03 10.22 -10.71
C TYR A 62 22.91 11.38 -10.24
N PHE A 63 22.53 12.04 -9.14
CA PHE A 63 23.31 13.12 -8.54
C PHE A 63 24.74 12.69 -8.20
N TRP A 64 24.92 11.54 -7.54
CA TRP A 64 26.26 11.06 -7.18
C TRP A 64 27.14 10.73 -8.38
N LEU A 65 26.55 10.34 -9.52
CA LEU A 65 27.28 10.04 -10.74
C LEU A 65 27.56 11.30 -11.59
N ASN A 66 26.67 12.29 -11.55
CA ASN A 66 26.70 13.44 -12.45
C ASN A 66 27.22 14.75 -11.80
N THR A 67 27.92 14.65 -10.68
CA THR A 67 28.54 15.80 -9.99
C THR A 67 29.99 16.01 -10.45
N LYS A 68 30.55 17.21 -10.20
CA LYS A 68 31.96 17.55 -10.54
C LYS A 68 32.99 16.58 -9.95
N ARG A 69 32.63 15.87 -8.87
CA ARG A 69 33.43 14.81 -8.25
C ARG A 69 32.52 13.61 -8.01
N PRO A 70 32.41 12.69 -8.99
CA PRO A 70 31.55 11.53 -8.87
C PRO A 70 31.89 10.68 -7.64
N ASN A 71 30.87 10.21 -6.92
CA ASN A 71 31.04 9.33 -5.77
C ASN A 71 30.38 7.98 -6.06
N VAL A 72 31.19 7.05 -6.59
CA VAL A 72 30.73 5.73 -7.02
C VAL A 72 30.20 4.90 -5.84
N ASP A 73 30.81 5.02 -4.66
CA ASP A 73 30.34 4.29 -3.47
C ASP A 73 28.98 4.80 -2.98
N ALA A 74 28.74 6.11 -3.01
CA ALA A 74 27.46 6.69 -2.67
C ALA A 74 26.37 6.34 -3.70
N ALA A 75 26.72 6.34 -4.99
CA ALA A 75 25.84 5.87 -6.06
C ALA A 75 25.50 4.38 -5.89
N ARG A 76 26.50 3.54 -5.59
CA ARG A 76 26.32 2.10 -5.33
C ARG A 76 25.40 1.85 -4.14
N ARG A 77 25.60 2.54 -3.01
CA ARG A 77 24.72 2.42 -1.83
C ARG A 77 23.28 2.81 -2.17
N SER A 78 23.09 3.90 -2.91
CA SER A 78 21.77 4.36 -3.33
C SER A 78 21.10 3.35 -4.28
N SER A 79 21.85 2.79 -5.23
CA SER A 79 21.41 1.74 -6.16
C SER A 79 21.03 0.43 -5.45
N MET A 80 21.83 -0.01 -4.48
CA MET A 80 21.48 -1.19 -3.66
C MET A 80 20.19 -0.98 -2.86
N ARG A 81 19.95 0.23 -2.35
CA ARG A 81 18.71 0.56 -1.66
C ARG A 81 17.51 0.52 -2.61
N LEU A 82 17.66 1.05 -3.82
CA LEU A 82 16.63 0.98 -4.88
C LEU A 82 16.25 -0.46 -5.20
N HIS A 83 17.24 -1.34 -5.37
CA HIS A 83 16.98 -2.74 -5.66
C HIS A 83 16.20 -3.42 -4.53
N LYS A 84 16.54 -3.13 -3.27
CA LYS A 84 15.75 -3.63 -2.12
C LYS A 84 14.32 -3.10 -2.12
N GLN A 85 14.10 -1.84 -2.52
CA GLN A 85 12.76 -1.24 -2.61
C GLN A 85 11.94 -1.87 -3.75
N GLN A 86 12.56 -2.18 -4.89
CA GLN A 86 11.92 -2.90 -5.99
C GLN A 86 11.38 -4.27 -5.54
N ILE A 87 12.19 -5.04 -4.79
CA ILE A 87 11.75 -6.35 -4.26
C ILE A 87 10.53 -6.19 -3.35
N LYS A 88 10.53 -5.16 -2.48
CA LYS A 88 9.38 -4.85 -1.62
C LYS A 88 8.13 -4.47 -2.41
N LEU A 89 8.30 -3.70 -3.48
CA LEU A 89 7.18 -3.28 -4.33
C LEU A 89 6.54 -4.48 -5.04
N ASN A 90 7.35 -5.38 -5.58
CA ASN A 90 6.85 -6.62 -6.18
C ASN A 90 6.12 -7.49 -5.15
N ALA A 91 6.63 -7.58 -3.93
CA ALA A 91 5.97 -8.30 -2.85
C ALA A 91 4.60 -7.69 -2.49
N LEU A 92 4.49 -6.35 -2.48
CA LEU A 92 3.21 -5.65 -2.27
C LEU A 92 2.22 -5.93 -3.40
N PHE A 93 2.64 -5.84 -4.65
CA PHE A 93 1.76 -6.11 -5.79
C PHE A 93 1.24 -7.55 -5.77
N ASN A 94 2.11 -8.53 -5.52
CA ASN A 94 1.71 -9.93 -5.41
C ASN A 94 0.74 -10.14 -4.24
N ALA A 95 1.01 -9.52 -3.08
CA ALA A 95 0.13 -9.62 -1.92
C ALA A 95 -1.26 -8.99 -2.16
N ILE A 96 -1.36 -7.94 -2.99
CA ILE A 96 -2.65 -7.35 -3.38
C ILE A 96 -3.37 -8.25 -4.39
N ALA A 97 -2.65 -8.81 -5.36
CA ALA A 97 -3.22 -9.72 -6.35
C ALA A 97 -3.81 -10.97 -5.69
N ASP A 98 -3.10 -11.56 -4.73
CA ASP A 98 -3.55 -12.72 -3.93
C ASP A 98 -4.81 -12.41 -3.10
N GLN A 99 -5.08 -11.13 -2.81
CA GLN A 99 -6.26 -10.70 -2.07
C GLN A 99 -7.50 -10.44 -2.96
N GLN A 100 -7.37 -10.50 -4.29
CA GLN A 100 -8.48 -10.32 -5.24
C GLN A 100 -8.65 -11.50 -6.23
N PRO A 101 -8.83 -12.75 -5.75
CA PRO A 101 -9.04 -13.89 -6.66
C PRO A 101 -10.39 -13.83 -7.41
N ASP A 102 -11.44 -13.24 -6.82
CA ASP A 102 -12.84 -13.41 -7.28
C ASP A 102 -13.42 -12.29 -8.17
N ARG A 103 -12.60 -11.34 -8.66
CA ARG A 103 -13.11 -10.24 -9.51
C ARG A 103 -13.13 -10.54 -11.01
N LEU A 104 -12.66 -11.71 -11.43
CA LEU A 104 -12.59 -12.10 -12.84
C LEU A 104 -13.81 -12.89 -13.36
N ASP A 105 -14.70 -13.36 -12.48
CA ASP A 105 -15.83 -14.23 -12.86
C ASP A 105 -17.21 -13.55 -12.89
N ARG A 106 -17.27 -12.21 -12.97
CA ARG A 106 -18.54 -11.48 -13.18
C ARG A 106 -18.46 -10.59 -14.41
N ARG A 107 -18.58 -11.18 -15.59
CA ARG A 107 -19.09 -10.52 -16.80
C ARG A 107 -19.98 -11.48 -17.56
#